data_AF-A0A060ZWZ0-F1
#
_entry.id   AF-A0A060ZWZ0-F1
#
_cell.length_a   1.000
_cell.length_b   1.000
_cell.length_c   1.000
_cell.angle_alpha   90.00
_cell.angle_beta   90.00
_cell.angle_gamma   90.00
#
_symmetry.space_group_name_H-M   'P 1'
#
loop_
_entity.id
_entity.type
_entity.pdbx_description
1 polymer ?
#
loop_
_entity_poly.entity_id
_entity_poly.type
_entity_poly.pdbx_seq_one_letter_code
_entity_poly.pdbx_strand_id
1 'polypeptide(L)'
;MAALAVVRDLREHWAPASAEELERFETDVLSGFVLARASAGLANGTIRGNVGHLEQIRTWFGRPLWDMEPADADAYFGKTLRNSPSGTRLAGRRP
;
A
#
# COMPACT_ATOMS: atom_id res chain seq x y z
N MET A 1 -46.53 13.52 12.17
CA MET A 1 -46.04 12.78 10.98
C MET A 1 -44.58 13.15 10.77
N ALA A 2 -43.65 12.40 11.34
CA ALA A 2 -42.21 12.64 11.15
C ALA A 2 -41.76 11.96 9.85
N ALA A 3 -41.25 12.76 8.90
CA ALA A 3 -40.67 12.24 7.67
C ALA A 3 -39.23 11.78 7.95
N LEU A 4 -38.86 10.60 7.43
CA LEU A 4 -37.51 10.05 7.55
C LEU A 4 -36.55 10.86 6.68
N ALA A 5 -35.38 11.22 7.24
CA ALA A 5 -34.32 11.88 6.48
C ALA A 5 -33.76 10.92 5.41
N VAL A 6 -33.61 11.40 4.18
CA VAL A 6 -32.99 10.63 3.09
C VAL A 6 -31.49 10.50 3.39
N VAL A 7 -31.08 9.32 3.85
CA VAL A 7 -29.66 8.97 3.98
C VAL A 7 -29.15 8.59 2.60
N ARG A 8 -28.34 9.46 2.00
CA ARG A 8 -27.62 9.16 0.76
C ARG A 8 -26.37 8.35 1.08
N ASP A 9 -26.00 7.43 0.19
CA ASP A 9 -24.76 6.68 0.33
C ASP A 9 -23.59 7.65 0.30
N LEU A 10 -22.73 7.58 1.31
CA LEU A 10 -21.63 8.52 1.46
C LEU A 10 -20.70 8.43 0.24
N ARG A 11 -20.52 7.25 -0.37
CA ARG A 11 -19.62 7.00 -1.50
C ARG A 11 -20.09 7.68 -2.78
N GLU A 12 -21.39 7.93 -2.92
CA GLU A 12 -21.95 8.68 -4.07
C GLU A 12 -21.60 10.16 -4.04
N HIS A 13 -21.19 10.70 -2.88
CA HIS A 13 -20.88 12.12 -2.72
C HIS A 13 -19.39 12.45 -2.83
N TRP A 14 -18.51 11.46 -2.87
CA TRP A 14 -17.08 11.72 -3.00
C TRP A 14 -16.77 11.96 -4.47
N ALA A 15 -16.41 13.21 -4.80
CA ALA A 15 -15.79 13.50 -6.08
C ALA A 15 -14.51 12.65 -6.21
N PRO A 16 -14.17 12.17 -7.43
CA PRO A 16 -12.89 11.52 -7.65
C PRO A 16 -11.75 12.45 -7.20
N ALA A 17 -10.83 11.93 -6.38
CA ALA A 17 -9.67 12.70 -5.96
C ALA A 17 -8.83 13.09 -7.18
N SER A 18 -8.38 14.34 -7.22
CA SER A 18 -7.38 14.79 -8.19
C SER A 18 -6.04 14.08 -7.96
N ALA A 19 -5.17 14.11 -8.97
CA ALA A 19 -3.84 13.51 -8.87
C ALA A 19 -3.03 14.14 -7.73
N GLU A 20 -3.11 15.46 -7.58
CA GLU A 20 -2.41 16.21 -6.53
C GLU A 20 -2.94 15.87 -5.12
N GLU A 21 -4.25 15.66 -4.97
CA GLU A 21 -4.84 15.21 -3.71
C GLU A 21 -4.38 13.79 -3.36
N LEU A 22 -4.26 12.92 -4.36
CA LEU A 22 -3.80 11.55 -4.18
C LEU A 22 -2.32 11.51 -3.79
N GLU A 23 -1.46 12.33 -4.40
CA GLU A 23 -0.04 12.45 -4.04
C GLU A 23 0.15 12.99 -2.62
N ARG A 24 -0.66 13.98 -2.22
CA ARG A 24 -0.64 14.51 -0.85
C ARG A 24 -1.08 13.43 0.15
N PHE A 25 -2.16 12.74 -0.16
CA PHE A 25 -2.65 11.64 0.67
C PHE A 25 -1.62 10.52 0.79
N GLU A 26 -0.93 10.18 -0.30
CA GLU A 26 0.17 9.21 -0.29
C GLU A 26 1.28 9.61 0.68
N THR A 27 1.67 10.89 0.65
CA THR A 27 2.67 11.46 1.56
C THR A 27 2.23 11.39 3.02
N ASP A 28 0.97 11.72 3.30
CA ASP A 28 0.41 11.69 4.65
C ASP A 28 0.33 10.25 5.20
N VAL A 29 -0.09 9.29 4.37
CA VAL A 29 -0.14 7.86 4.73
C VAL A 29 1.26 7.32 5.01
N LEU A 30 2.25 7.62 4.16
CA LEU A 30 3.63 7.20 4.37
C LEU A 30 4.23 7.83 5.65
N SER A 31 3.91 9.10 5.91
CA SER A 31 4.31 9.79 7.14
C SER A 31 3.70 9.11 8.38
N GLY A 32 2.42 8.76 8.33
CA GLY A 32 1.74 8.02 9.40
C GLY A 32 2.33 6.62 9.63
N PHE A 33 2.70 5.92 8.56
CA PHE A 33 3.39 4.62 8.64
C PHE A 33 4.75 4.75 9.34
N VAL A 34 5.55 5.73 8.94
CA VAL A 34 6.86 6.02 9.57
C VAL A 34 6.68 6.34 11.05
N LEU A 35 5.71 7.19 11.39
CA LEU A 35 5.41 7.55 12.77
C LEU A 35 5.02 6.32 13.60
N ALA A 36 4.08 5.50 13.13
CA ALA A 36 3.65 4.29 13.84
C ALA A 36 4.82 3.33 14.10
N ARG A 37 5.72 3.17 13.12
CA ARG A 37 6.90 2.31 13.24
C ARG A 37 7.94 2.87 14.22
N ALA A 38 8.16 4.18 14.19
CA ALA A 38 9.04 4.86 15.15
C ALA A 38 8.48 4.76 16.58
N SER A 39 7.18 4.96 16.76
CA SER A 39 6.49 4.79 18.04
C SER A 39 6.55 3.35 18.56
N ALA A 40 6.62 2.37 17.66
CA ALA A 40 6.85 0.97 18.01
C ALA A 40 8.32 0.64 18.37
N GLY A 41 9.23 1.63 18.39
CA GLY A 41 10.63 1.47 18.76
C GLY A 41 11.49 0.82 17.68
N LEU A 42 11.05 0.80 16.42
CA LEU A 42 11.83 0.22 15.33
C LEU A 42 13.00 1.13 14.93
N ALA A 43 14.15 0.53 14.66
CA ALA A 43 15.33 1.25 14.21
C ALA A 43 15.10 1.94 12.86
N ASN A 44 15.68 3.13 12.70
CA ASN A 44 15.58 3.92 11.46
C ASN A 44 15.98 3.14 10.20
N GLY A 45 16.97 2.25 10.29
CA GLY A 45 17.37 1.38 9.19
C GLY A 45 16.25 0.44 8.73
N THR A 46 15.53 -0.15 9.68
CA THR A 46 14.36 -1.00 9.42
C THR A 46 13.22 -0.21 8.80
N ILE A 47 12.94 0.98 9.34
CA ILE A 47 11.89 1.86 8.80
C ILE A 47 12.21 2.28 7.37
N ARG A 48 13.45 2.69 7.12
CA ARG A 48 13.94 3.04 5.77
C ARG A 48 13.82 1.86 4.80
N GLY A 49 14.16 0.64 5.25
CA GLY A 49 13.98 -0.57 4.45
C GLY A 49 12.52 -0.82 4.10
N ASN A 50 11.61 -0.66 5.06
CA ASN A 50 10.18 -0.81 4.82
C ASN A 50 9.64 0.20 3.80
N VAL A 51 9.99 1.49 3.95
CA VAL A 51 9.60 2.53 2.98
C VAL A 51 10.15 2.22 1.59
N GLY A 52 11.41 1.80 1.49
CA GLY A 52 12.01 1.37 0.22
C GLY A 52 11.27 0.21 -0.45
N HIS A 53 10.76 -0.76 0.32
CA HIS A 53 9.94 -1.84 -0.23
C HIS A 53 8.59 -1.32 -0.76
N LEU A 54 7.95 -0.39 -0.06
CA LEU A 54 6.68 0.21 -0.50
C LEU A 54 6.85 1.00 -1.82
N GLU A 55 7.91 1.80 -1.94
CA GLU A 55 8.25 2.51 -3.17
C GLU A 55 8.53 1.58 -4.34
N GLN A 56 9.22 0.48 -4.08
CA GLN A 56 9.50 -0.54 -5.08
C GLN A 56 8.21 -1.22 -5.57
N ILE A 57 7.31 -1.56 -4.65
CA ILE A 57 5.99 -2.13 -4.97
C ILE A 57 5.18 -1.14 -5.82
N ARG A 58 5.11 0.14 -5.42
CA ARG A 58 4.47 1.21 -6.20
C ARG A 58 5.03 1.32 -7.62
N THR A 59 6.35 1.30 -7.75
CA THR A 59 7.04 1.39 -9.05
C THR A 59 6.68 0.22 -9.98
N TRP A 60 6.48 -0.98 -9.44
CA TRP A 60 6.16 -2.16 -10.24
C TRP A 60 4.72 -2.19 -10.76
N PHE A 61 3.77 -1.73 -9.94
CA PHE A 61 2.35 -1.81 -10.29
C PHE A 61 1.80 -0.51 -10.90
N GLY A 62 2.49 0.62 -10.72
CA GLY A 62 2.08 1.91 -11.28
C GLY A 62 0.74 2.41 -10.75
N ARG A 63 0.31 1.91 -9.58
CA ARG A 63 -0.96 2.24 -8.93
C ARG A 63 -0.72 2.50 -7.44
N PRO A 64 -1.59 3.27 -6.78
CA PRO A 64 -1.51 3.48 -5.34
C PRO A 64 -1.58 2.16 -4.58
N LEU A 65 -0.88 2.08 -3.44
CA LEU A 65 -0.77 0.86 -2.64
C LEU A 65 -2.13 0.32 -2.14
N TRP A 66 -3.08 1.20 -1.88
CA TRP A 66 -4.43 0.86 -1.42
C TRP A 66 -5.38 0.40 -2.53
N ASP A 67 -5.02 0.64 -3.80
CA ASP A 67 -5.76 0.16 -4.97
C ASP A 67 -5.26 -1.23 -5.44
N MET A 68 -4.30 -1.82 -4.72
CA MET A 68 -3.75 -3.13 -5.03
C MET A 68 -4.74 -4.22 -4.66
N GLU A 69 -4.99 -5.12 -5.61
CA GLU A 69 -5.84 -6.29 -5.41
C GLU A 69 -5.01 -7.54 -5.08
N PRO A 70 -5.61 -8.59 -4.50
CA PRO A 70 -4.92 -9.86 -4.29
C PRO A 70 -4.27 -10.42 -5.56
N ALA A 71 -4.89 -10.19 -6.74
CA ALA A 71 -4.34 -10.59 -8.03
C ALA A 71 -3.01 -9.89 -8.38
N ASP A 72 -2.81 -8.65 -7.91
CA ASP A 72 -1.55 -7.94 -8.07
C ASP A 72 -0.43 -8.60 -7.23
N ALA A 73 -0.76 -9.06 -6.02
CA ALA A 73 0.17 -9.83 -5.19
C ALA A 73 0.55 -11.16 -5.86
N ASP A 74 -0.40 -11.87 -6.46
CA ASP A 74 -0.11 -13.10 -7.22
C ASP A 74 0.79 -12.84 -8.43
N ALA A 75 0.58 -11.71 -9.13
CA ALA A 75 1.46 -11.27 -10.21
C ALA A 75 2.89 -10.95 -9.73
N TYR A 76 3.06 -10.41 -8.51
CA TYR A 76 4.36 -10.23 -7.87
C TYR A 76 5.10 -11.56 -7.64
N PHE A 77 4.43 -12.54 -7.01
CA PHE A 77 5.03 -13.87 -6.77
C PHE A 77 5.35 -14.58 -8.08
N GLY A 78 4.52 -14.37 -9.10
CA GLY A 78 4.76 -14.87 -10.44
C GLY A 78 6.00 -14.23 -11.08
N LYS A 79 5.97 -12.93 -11.38
CA LYS A 79 6.94 -12.30 -12.31
C LYS A 79 8.24 -11.89 -11.64
N THR A 80 8.19 -11.36 -10.42
CA THR A 80 9.35 -10.72 -9.77
C THR A 80 10.24 -11.76 -9.08
N LEU A 81 9.65 -12.77 -8.41
CA LEU A 81 10.44 -13.85 -7.78
C LEU A 81 11.07 -14.81 -8.79
N ARG A 82 10.48 -14.97 -9.99
CA ARG A 82 11.07 -15.77 -11.06
C ARG A 82 12.43 -15.21 -11.52
N ASN A 83 12.56 -13.89 -11.57
CA ASN A 83 13.79 -13.20 -11.99
C ASN A 83 14.71 -12.85 -10.81
N SER A 84 14.30 -13.11 -9.58
CA SER A 84 15.10 -12.84 -8.37
C SER A 84 16.21 -13.89 -8.21
N PRO A 85 17.40 -13.51 -7.66
CA PRO A 85 18.49 -14.46 -7.40
C PRO A 85 18.04 -15.66 -6.56
N SER A 86 18.60 -16.84 -6.83
CA SER A 86 18.15 -18.13 -6.25
C SER A 86 18.07 -18.15 -4.72
N GLY A 87 18.85 -17.30 -4.03
CA GLY A 87 18.91 -17.22 -2.57
C GLY A 87 17.62 -16.71 -1.90
N THR A 88 16.77 -15.95 -2.58
CA THR A 88 15.47 -15.49 -2.02
C THR A 88 14.31 -16.42 -2.34
N ARG A 89 14.47 -17.39 -3.26
CA ARG A 89 13.44 -18.38 -3.61
C ARG A 89 13.25 -19.49 -2.55
N LEU A 90 14.22 -19.65 -1.65
CA LEU A 90 14.25 -20.77 -0.69
C LEU A 90 13.56 -20.46 0.66
N ALA A 91 13.20 -19.20 0.94
CA ALA A 91 12.56 -18.84 2.21
C ALA A 91 11.11 -19.37 2.36
N GLY A 92 10.47 -19.78 1.26
CA GLY A 92 9.11 -20.34 1.26
C GLY A 92 9.04 -21.87 1.24
N ARG A 93 10.17 -22.58 1.20
CA ARG A 93 10.21 -24.05 1.17
C ARG A 93 10.86 -24.57 2.45
N ARG A 94 10.08 -24.66 3.53
CA ARG A 94 10.45 -25.56 4.63
C ARG A 94 10.21 -27.02 4.19
N PRO A 95 11.05 -27.97 4.65
CA PRO A 95 10.82 -29.40 4.40
C PRO A 95 9.56 -29.91 5.09
#